data_AF-A0A0V8CYB3-F1
#
_entry.id   AF-A0A0V8CYB3-F1
#
_cell.length_a   1.000
_cell.length_b   1.000
_cell.length_c   1.000
_cell.angle_alpha   90.00
_cell.angle_beta   90.00
_cell.angle_gamma   90.00
#
_symmetry.space_group_name_H-M   'P 1'
#
loop_
_entity.id
_entity.type
_entity.pdbx_description
1 polymer ?
#
loop_
_entity_poly.entity_id
_entity_poly.type
_entity_poly.pdbx_seq_one_letter_code
_entity_poly.pdbx_strand_id
1 'polypeptide(L)'
;MLTDFFVSKKCYNGVTMKLTIHEIAQVVGAKNDWSQLADLSVNKIEFESRLIEKGDIFLPLKGARDGHDFIEIAFDNGAIISFSEKEVEQAHLLVDDNLLAFQKLAKYYLEKTKVPVIAVTGSNGKTTTKDMIAAVLSKKFKTYKTQGNHNNEIGLPYTILHMPDDTEKLVLEMGMDHPGDIDFLSELAKPELAVITLIGEAHLEHMGSRENIAKGKMGITAGLHGELIAPADPIINAFIPDNQKIIRFGLPGEDLFITKLVEHKEKLTFETNFLDESITIPVPGKYNATNAMLAAYVGLHYGLSEAEIKKALKKVELTRNRTEWKKAKNGADLLSDVYNANPTAMRLILETFQAIPKNENGRKIAVLADMLELGPSAAQLHKDILKSIDFNKIDKVYLYGEMMKNLAEISTDKAVSYFTDLDLLTESLSADLKPTDQVLFKGSNSMKLSGVVEKL
;
A
#
# COMPACT_ATOMS: atom_id res chain seq x y z
N MET A 1 0.25 -15.14 -5.01
CA MET A 1 -0.09 -13.72 -5.25
C MET A 1 -1.59 -13.40 -5.25
N LEU A 2 -2.52 -14.33 -5.54
CA LEU A 2 -3.97 -14.02 -5.58
C LEU A 2 -4.73 -14.08 -4.24
N THR A 3 -4.12 -14.53 -3.14
CA THR A 3 -4.84 -14.80 -1.87
C THR A 3 -5.26 -13.56 -1.08
N ASP A 4 -4.75 -12.37 -1.40
CA ASP A 4 -4.89 -11.17 -0.54
C ASP A 4 -5.78 -10.05 -1.11
N PHE A 5 -6.53 -10.32 -2.18
CA PHE A 5 -7.50 -9.39 -2.81
C PHE A 5 -8.83 -9.32 -2.04
N PHE A 6 -8.82 -8.95 -0.75
CA PHE A 6 -10.05 -8.78 0.03
C PHE A 6 -10.40 -7.30 0.20
N VAL A 7 -11.34 -6.82 -0.60
CA VAL A 7 -12.03 -5.52 -0.41
C VAL A 7 -13.53 -5.79 -0.23
N SER A 8 -14.16 -5.05 0.68
CA SER A 8 -15.60 -5.15 0.95
C SER A 8 -16.44 -4.89 -0.31
N LYS A 9 -17.50 -5.69 -0.55
CA LYS A 9 -18.53 -5.50 -1.59
C LYS A 9 -19.07 -4.07 -1.70
N LYS A 10 -18.95 -3.24 -0.66
CA LYS A 10 -19.42 -1.85 -0.66
C LYS A 10 -18.62 -0.89 -1.55
N CYS A 11 -17.40 -1.23 -1.98
CA CYS A 11 -16.56 -0.29 -2.73
C CYS A 11 -16.87 -0.18 -4.23
N TYR A 12 -17.65 -1.10 -4.81
CA TYR A 12 -17.84 -1.20 -6.27
C TYR A 12 -19.31 -1.12 -6.73
N ASN A 13 -20.26 -0.83 -5.83
CA ASN A 13 -21.68 -0.77 -6.21
C ASN A 13 -21.95 0.35 -7.23
N GLY A 14 -22.41 -0.03 -8.43
CA GLY A 14 -22.90 0.90 -9.46
C GLY A 14 -21.86 1.40 -10.47
N VAL A 15 -20.67 0.80 -10.53
CA VAL A 15 -19.68 1.12 -11.57
C VAL A 15 -19.99 0.31 -12.83
N THR A 16 -20.47 0.99 -13.88
CA THR A 16 -20.61 0.39 -15.21
C THR A 16 -19.42 0.83 -16.04
N MET A 17 -18.69 -0.12 -16.61
CA MET A 17 -17.58 0.17 -17.51
C MET A 17 -18.13 0.60 -18.88
N LYS A 18 -17.69 1.75 -19.41
CA LYS A 18 -18.06 2.20 -20.77
C LYS A 18 -17.30 1.45 -21.87
N LEU A 19 -17.36 0.13 -21.87
CA LEU A 19 -16.90 -0.70 -22.97
C LEU A 19 -17.98 -1.67 -23.45
N THR A 20 -17.98 -1.95 -24.74
CA THR A 20 -18.76 -3.03 -25.35
C THR A 20 -17.88 -4.27 -25.51
N ILE A 21 -18.50 -5.44 -25.69
CA ILE A 21 -17.74 -6.66 -26.07
C ILE A 21 -16.97 -6.44 -27.36
N HIS A 22 -17.55 -5.76 -28.34
CA HIS A 22 -16.86 -5.42 -29.58
C HIS A 22 -15.55 -4.68 -29.33
N GLU A 23 -15.62 -3.61 -28.55
CA GLU A 23 -14.48 -2.78 -28.24
C GLU A 23 -13.40 -3.55 -27.48
N ILE A 24 -13.78 -4.32 -26.47
CA ILE A 24 -12.85 -5.17 -25.71
C ILE A 24 -12.18 -6.17 -26.64
N ALA A 25 -12.95 -6.92 -27.41
CA ALA A 25 -12.45 -7.96 -28.29
C ALA A 25 -11.47 -7.43 -29.35
N GLN A 26 -11.74 -6.24 -29.92
CA GLN A 26 -10.82 -5.56 -30.82
C GLN A 26 -9.51 -5.18 -30.12
N VAL A 27 -9.60 -4.57 -28.93
CA VAL A 27 -8.43 -4.12 -28.17
C VAL A 27 -7.56 -5.31 -27.78
N VAL A 28 -8.15 -6.40 -27.28
CA VAL A 28 -7.40 -7.57 -26.81
C VAL A 28 -6.97 -8.50 -27.96
N GLY A 29 -7.50 -8.30 -29.16
CA GLY A 29 -7.17 -9.12 -30.33
C GLY A 29 -7.75 -10.53 -30.24
N ALA A 30 -9.03 -10.64 -29.86
CA ALA A 30 -9.72 -11.92 -29.72
C ALA A 30 -9.68 -12.73 -31.03
N LYS A 31 -9.40 -14.02 -30.93
CA LYS A 31 -9.09 -14.92 -32.06
C LYS A 31 -10.26 -15.77 -32.54
N ASN A 32 -11.40 -15.68 -31.87
CA ASN A 32 -12.62 -16.42 -32.14
C ASN A 32 -13.79 -15.48 -32.51
N ASP A 33 -14.94 -16.05 -32.86
CA ASP A 33 -16.15 -15.28 -33.19
C ASP A 33 -16.97 -14.94 -31.93
N TRP A 34 -17.13 -13.64 -31.67
CA TRP A 34 -17.89 -13.06 -30.57
C TRP A 34 -19.01 -12.13 -31.08
N SER A 35 -19.29 -12.15 -32.39
CA SER A 35 -20.17 -11.19 -33.08
C SER A 35 -21.59 -11.13 -32.51
N GLN A 36 -22.12 -12.25 -32.01
CA GLN A 36 -23.46 -12.32 -31.40
C GLN A 36 -23.58 -11.53 -30.09
N LEU A 37 -22.46 -11.20 -29.45
CA LEU A 37 -22.39 -10.47 -28.18
C LEU A 37 -21.85 -9.05 -28.34
N ALA A 38 -21.51 -8.65 -29.58
CA ALA A 38 -20.76 -7.44 -29.89
C ALA A 38 -21.30 -6.16 -29.23
N ASP A 39 -22.63 -5.98 -29.26
CA ASP A 39 -23.31 -4.76 -28.77
C ASP A 39 -23.64 -4.80 -27.27
N LEU A 40 -23.33 -5.90 -26.57
CA LEU A 40 -23.57 -5.98 -25.13
C LEU A 40 -22.62 -5.03 -24.40
N SER A 41 -23.21 -4.21 -23.53
CA SER A 41 -22.47 -3.38 -22.59
C SER A 41 -21.96 -4.24 -21.44
N VAL A 42 -20.75 -3.95 -21.00
CA VAL A 42 -20.10 -4.67 -19.92
C VAL A 42 -20.29 -3.93 -18.61
N ASN A 43 -20.63 -4.64 -17.55
CA ASN A 43 -20.70 -4.05 -16.23
C ASN A 43 -19.28 -3.87 -15.65
N LYS A 44 -18.58 -4.97 -15.37
CA LYS A 44 -17.18 -4.97 -14.91
C LYS A 44 -16.46 -6.27 -15.32
N ILE A 45 -15.16 -6.35 -15.05
CA ILE A 45 -14.33 -7.52 -15.33
C ILE A 45 -13.80 -8.08 -14.01
N GLU A 46 -14.12 -9.32 -13.66
CA GLU A 46 -13.72 -9.92 -12.38
C GLU A 46 -12.90 -11.18 -12.62
N PHE A 47 -11.80 -11.34 -11.89
CA PHE A 47 -11.00 -12.57 -11.89
C PHE A 47 -11.36 -13.53 -10.74
N GLU A 48 -12.20 -13.08 -9.80
CA GLU A 48 -12.72 -13.90 -8.71
C GLU A 48 -14.16 -14.30 -9.04
N SER A 49 -14.38 -15.58 -9.32
CA SER A 49 -15.69 -16.08 -9.77
C SER A 49 -16.80 -15.84 -8.75
N ARG A 50 -16.46 -15.75 -7.45
CA ARG A 50 -17.40 -15.43 -6.35
C ARG A 50 -17.88 -13.96 -6.34
N LEU A 51 -17.20 -13.07 -7.05
CA LEU A 51 -17.54 -11.63 -7.15
C LEU A 51 -18.27 -11.27 -8.44
N ILE A 52 -18.42 -12.23 -9.36
CA ILE A 52 -19.18 -12.08 -10.59
C ILE A 52 -20.64 -11.77 -10.26
N GLU A 53 -21.18 -10.80 -11.00
CA GLU A 53 -22.56 -10.41 -11.04
C GLU A 53 -23.09 -10.47 -12.48
N LYS A 54 -24.41 -10.35 -12.63
CA LYS A 54 -25.06 -10.38 -13.95
C LYS A 54 -24.54 -9.26 -14.84
N GLY A 55 -24.00 -9.62 -16.02
CA GLY A 55 -23.48 -8.65 -16.99
C GLY A 55 -21.97 -8.44 -16.93
N ASP A 56 -21.27 -9.18 -16.06
CA ASP A 56 -19.83 -9.09 -15.92
C ASP A 56 -19.09 -9.98 -16.94
N ILE A 57 -17.81 -9.68 -17.11
CA ILE A 57 -16.85 -10.56 -17.78
C ILE A 57 -16.03 -11.29 -16.74
N PHE A 58 -15.83 -12.59 -16.93
CA PHE A 58 -14.89 -13.36 -16.12
C PHE A 58 -13.48 -13.33 -16.73
N LEU A 59 -12.45 -13.13 -15.90
CA LEU A 59 -11.04 -13.14 -16.28
C LEU A 59 -10.30 -14.28 -15.57
N PRO A 60 -10.13 -15.45 -16.20
CA PRO A 60 -9.45 -16.57 -15.57
C PRO A 60 -7.94 -16.33 -15.54
N LEU A 61 -7.39 -16.00 -14.37
CA LEU A 61 -5.95 -15.84 -14.16
C LEU A 61 -5.32 -17.11 -13.58
N LYS A 62 -4.05 -17.34 -13.87
CA LYS A 62 -3.27 -18.45 -13.30
C LYS A 62 -2.87 -18.11 -11.86
N GLY A 63 -3.42 -18.85 -10.90
CA GLY A 63 -3.16 -18.69 -9.48
C GLY A 63 -2.66 -19.97 -8.82
N ALA A 64 -3.02 -20.13 -7.53
CA ALA A 64 -2.85 -21.42 -6.84
C ALA A 64 -3.65 -22.55 -7.51
N ARG A 65 -4.77 -22.19 -8.14
CA ARG A 65 -5.51 -22.99 -9.11
C ARG A 65 -5.62 -22.20 -10.40
N ASP A 66 -5.77 -22.90 -11.52
CA ASP A 66 -6.02 -22.27 -12.81
C ASP A 66 -7.42 -21.65 -12.81
N GLY A 67 -7.52 -20.35 -13.10
CA GLY A 67 -8.78 -19.62 -13.20
C GLY A 67 -9.77 -20.25 -14.19
N HIS A 68 -9.28 -20.96 -15.21
CA HIS A 68 -10.12 -21.62 -16.21
C HIS A 68 -11.03 -22.70 -15.58
N ASP A 69 -10.63 -23.29 -14.45
CA ASP A 69 -11.45 -24.26 -13.71
C ASP A 69 -12.76 -23.65 -13.17
N PHE A 70 -12.86 -22.32 -13.14
CA PHE A 70 -13.97 -21.59 -12.55
C PHE A 70 -14.86 -20.88 -13.57
N ILE A 71 -14.64 -21.12 -14.87
CA ILE A 71 -15.44 -20.49 -15.94
C ILE A 71 -16.92 -20.85 -15.78
N GLU A 72 -17.25 -22.13 -15.63
CA GLU A 72 -18.65 -22.57 -15.45
C GLU A 72 -19.32 -21.88 -14.25
N ILE A 73 -18.62 -21.84 -13.11
CA ILE A 73 -19.09 -21.17 -11.89
C ILE A 73 -19.31 -19.66 -12.12
N ALA A 74 -18.46 -19.01 -12.91
CA ALA A 74 -18.64 -17.60 -13.24
C ALA A 74 -19.91 -17.36 -14.07
N PHE A 75 -20.21 -18.23 -15.03
CA PHE A 75 -21.46 -18.17 -15.79
C PHE A 75 -22.69 -18.43 -14.92
N ASP A 76 -22.62 -19.39 -14.00
CA ASP A 76 -23.68 -19.63 -13.01
C ASP A 76 -23.97 -18.38 -12.15
N ASN A 77 -22.93 -17.58 -11.87
CA ASN A 77 -23.03 -16.33 -11.12
C ASN A 77 -23.46 -15.12 -11.98
N GLY A 78 -23.53 -15.26 -13.31
CA GLY A 78 -24.08 -14.24 -14.21
C GLY A 78 -23.10 -13.61 -15.20
N ALA A 79 -21.89 -14.18 -15.37
CA ALA A 79 -20.99 -13.75 -16.43
C ALA A 79 -21.65 -13.88 -17.81
N ILE A 80 -21.46 -12.88 -18.67
CA ILE A 80 -21.98 -12.92 -20.06
C ILE A 80 -20.97 -13.46 -21.06
N ILE A 81 -19.68 -13.35 -20.73
CA ILE A 81 -18.55 -13.85 -21.51
C ILE A 81 -17.35 -14.04 -20.57
N SER A 82 -16.42 -14.92 -20.92
CA SER A 82 -15.13 -15.07 -20.21
C SER A 82 -13.95 -14.78 -21.13
N PHE A 83 -12.85 -14.26 -20.61
CA PHE A 83 -11.55 -14.45 -21.28
C PHE A 83 -11.18 -15.93 -21.27
N SER A 84 -10.37 -16.39 -22.23
CA SER A 84 -9.83 -17.75 -22.22
C SER A 84 -8.57 -17.85 -23.07
N GLU A 85 -7.62 -18.69 -22.62
CA GLU A 85 -6.40 -19.05 -23.37
C GLU A 85 -6.60 -20.32 -24.23
N LYS A 86 -7.81 -20.90 -24.21
CA LYS A 86 -8.19 -22.11 -24.95
C LYS A 86 -9.67 -22.08 -25.30
N GLU A 87 -10.07 -22.88 -26.28
CA GLU A 87 -11.48 -23.07 -26.61
C GLU A 87 -12.25 -23.66 -25.42
N VAL A 88 -13.40 -23.08 -25.10
CA VAL A 88 -14.33 -23.52 -24.04
C VAL A 88 -15.78 -23.49 -24.54
N GLU A 89 -16.66 -24.27 -23.91
CA GLU A 89 -18.07 -24.37 -24.33
C GLU A 89 -18.86 -23.07 -24.12
N GLN A 90 -18.56 -22.33 -23.04
CA GLN A 90 -19.20 -21.06 -22.76
C GLN A 90 -18.71 -19.94 -23.71
N ALA A 91 -19.49 -18.86 -23.81
CA ALA A 91 -19.09 -17.69 -24.58
C ALA A 91 -17.74 -17.15 -24.07
N HIS A 92 -16.77 -16.95 -24.97
CA HIS A 92 -15.45 -16.52 -24.53
C HIS A 92 -14.74 -15.61 -25.55
N LEU A 93 -13.74 -14.87 -25.06
CA LEU A 93 -12.76 -14.15 -25.86
C LEU A 93 -11.46 -14.94 -25.84
N LEU A 94 -11.14 -15.60 -26.96
CA LEU A 94 -9.92 -16.39 -27.09
C LEU A 94 -8.72 -15.47 -27.28
N VAL A 95 -7.77 -15.50 -26.36
CA VAL A 95 -6.52 -14.71 -26.38
C VAL A 95 -5.31 -15.61 -26.10
N ASP A 96 -4.09 -15.13 -26.36
CA ASP A 96 -2.87 -15.92 -26.07
C ASP A 96 -2.54 -15.98 -24.57
N ASP A 97 -2.81 -14.88 -23.87
CA ASP A 97 -2.51 -14.73 -22.45
C ASP A 97 -3.53 -13.77 -21.85
N ASN A 98 -4.27 -14.26 -20.84
CA ASN A 98 -5.36 -13.50 -20.22
C ASN A 98 -4.84 -12.25 -19.49
N LEU A 99 -3.67 -12.33 -18.85
CA LEU A 99 -3.11 -11.22 -18.10
C LEU A 99 -2.61 -10.11 -19.03
N LEU A 100 -1.89 -10.46 -20.09
CA LEU A 100 -1.43 -9.49 -21.09
C LEU A 100 -2.61 -8.81 -21.79
N ALA A 101 -3.66 -9.57 -22.12
CA ALA A 101 -4.89 -9.02 -22.68
C ALA A 101 -5.55 -8.01 -21.73
N PHE A 102 -5.64 -8.35 -20.45
CA PHE A 102 -6.20 -7.48 -19.41
C PHE A 102 -5.38 -6.19 -19.20
N GLN A 103 -4.06 -6.30 -19.18
CA GLN A 103 -3.15 -5.16 -19.08
C GLN A 103 -3.25 -4.23 -20.30
N LYS A 104 -3.33 -4.81 -21.51
CA LYS A 104 -3.55 -4.06 -22.76
C LYS A 104 -4.88 -3.31 -22.72
N LEU A 105 -5.93 -3.93 -22.19
CA LEU A 105 -7.23 -3.30 -22.02
C LEU A 105 -7.19 -2.14 -21.03
N ALA A 106 -6.53 -2.29 -19.89
CA ALA A 106 -6.35 -1.21 -18.92
C ALA A 106 -5.63 0.00 -19.52
N LYS A 107 -4.53 -0.24 -20.25
CA LYS A 107 -3.80 0.81 -20.97
C LYS A 107 -4.70 1.55 -21.97
N TYR A 108 -5.46 0.80 -22.77
CA TYR A 108 -6.44 1.37 -23.69
C TYR A 108 -7.50 2.22 -22.96
N TYR A 109 -7.99 1.76 -21.81
CA TYR A 109 -9.03 2.46 -21.06
C TYR A 109 -8.54 3.81 -20.52
N LEU A 110 -7.28 3.90 -20.09
CA LEU A 110 -6.65 5.18 -19.74
C LEU A 110 -6.53 6.11 -20.95
N GLU A 111 -6.14 5.58 -22.12
CA GLU A 111 -6.02 6.37 -23.35
C GLU A 111 -7.38 6.88 -23.84
N LYS A 112 -8.44 6.08 -23.69
CA LYS A 112 -9.83 6.45 -24.02
C LYS A 112 -10.37 7.53 -23.10
N THR A 113 -10.20 7.35 -21.79
CA THR A 113 -10.78 8.24 -20.76
C THR A 113 -9.96 9.51 -20.58
N LYS A 114 -8.65 9.46 -20.89
CA LYS A 114 -7.68 10.54 -20.66
C LYS A 114 -7.71 11.05 -19.22
N VAL A 115 -8.08 10.18 -18.29
CA VAL A 115 -8.10 10.51 -16.87
C VAL A 115 -6.66 10.83 -16.44
N PRO A 116 -6.43 11.96 -15.77
CA PRO A 116 -5.09 12.27 -15.28
C PRO A 116 -4.70 11.35 -14.10
N VAL A 117 -3.50 10.77 -14.20
CA VAL A 117 -3.01 9.74 -13.29
C VAL A 117 -1.92 10.28 -12.37
N ILE A 118 -2.10 10.05 -11.07
CA ILE A 118 -1.10 10.29 -10.02
C ILE A 118 -0.56 8.93 -9.55
N ALA A 119 0.73 8.67 -9.73
CA ALA A 119 1.37 7.44 -9.27
C ALA A 119 2.06 7.63 -7.91
N VAL A 120 1.98 6.62 -7.04
CA VAL A 120 2.63 6.62 -5.72
C VAL A 120 3.41 5.34 -5.51
N THR A 121 4.71 5.45 -5.24
CA THR A 121 5.56 4.32 -4.81
C THR A 121 6.42 4.69 -3.60
N GLY A 122 7.21 3.72 -3.12
CA GLY A 122 8.01 3.82 -1.90
C GLY A 122 8.19 2.48 -1.19
N SER A 123 9.15 2.38 -0.29
CA SER A 123 9.30 1.19 0.56
C SER A 123 8.21 1.18 1.63
N ASN A 124 7.94 2.34 2.25
CA ASN A 124 6.92 2.54 3.27
C ASN A 124 6.09 3.80 2.98
N GLY A 125 4.86 3.88 3.50
CA GLY A 125 4.01 5.07 3.37
C GLY A 125 3.19 5.17 2.08
N LYS A 126 3.40 4.29 1.09
CA LYS A 126 2.66 4.25 -0.18
C LYS A 126 1.13 4.36 0.00
N THR A 127 0.54 3.40 0.70
CA THR A 127 -0.91 3.33 0.92
C THR A 127 -1.44 4.56 1.65
N THR A 128 -0.74 5.01 2.69
CA THR A 128 -1.14 6.21 3.45
C THR A 128 -1.09 7.46 2.59
N THR A 129 -0.02 7.65 1.81
CA THR A 129 0.13 8.80 0.90
C THR A 129 -0.91 8.77 -0.21
N LYS A 130 -1.16 7.60 -0.82
CA LYS A 130 -2.25 7.41 -1.79
C LYS A 130 -3.60 7.78 -1.19
N ASP A 131 -3.90 7.31 0.03
CA ASP A 131 -5.16 7.62 0.72
C ASP A 131 -5.32 9.12 1.00
N MET A 132 -4.25 9.76 1.49
CA MET A 132 -4.23 11.19 1.79
C MET A 132 -4.35 12.04 0.52
N ILE A 133 -3.62 11.71 -0.55
CA ILE A 133 -3.74 12.38 -1.86
C ILE A 133 -5.18 12.26 -2.37
N ALA A 134 -5.75 11.05 -2.38
CA ALA A 134 -7.11 10.86 -2.85
C ALA A 134 -8.14 11.63 -2.00
N ALA A 135 -7.98 11.66 -0.67
CA ALA A 135 -8.86 12.40 0.22
C ALA A 135 -8.78 13.91 -0.01
N VAL A 136 -7.59 14.44 -0.29
CA VAL A 136 -7.37 15.85 -0.65
C VAL A 136 -8.03 16.15 -1.99
N LEU A 137 -7.69 15.42 -3.06
CA LEU A 137 -8.24 15.64 -4.40
C LEU A 137 -9.77 15.51 -4.44
N SER A 138 -10.35 14.59 -3.64
CA SER A 138 -11.80 14.40 -3.50
C SER A 138 -12.56 15.62 -2.98
N LYS A 139 -11.88 16.69 -2.53
CA LYS A 139 -12.55 17.95 -2.19
C LYS A 139 -13.00 18.75 -3.40
N LYS A 140 -12.34 18.54 -4.54
CA LYS A 140 -12.57 19.31 -5.76
C LYS A 140 -12.92 18.43 -6.96
N PHE A 141 -12.35 17.22 -7.03
CA PHE A 141 -12.46 16.32 -8.17
C PHE A 141 -13.09 14.98 -7.77
N LYS A 142 -13.85 14.38 -8.68
CA LYS A 142 -14.23 12.96 -8.59
C LYS A 142 -12.98 12.11 -8.69
N THR A 143 -12.54 11.60 -7.55
CA THR A 143 -11.23 10.93 -7.45
C THR A 143 -11.43 9.46 -7.18
N TYR A 144 -10.76 8.62 -7.97
CA TYR A 144 -10.66 7.19 -7.72
C TYR A 144 -9.23 6.81 -7.36
N LYS A 145 -9.05 5.67 -6.67
CA LYS A 145 -7.74 5.23 -6.18
C LYS A 145 -7.60 3.71 -6.17
N THR A 146 -6.36 3.23 -6.12
CA THR A 146 -6.06 1.82 -5.80
C THR A 146 -6.74 1.39 -4.50
N GLN A 147 -7.51 0.31 -4.58
CA GLN A 147 -8.17 -0.30 -3.44
C GLN A 147 -7.26 -1.34 -2.78
N GLY A 148 -7.24 -1.38 -1.44
CA GLY A 148 -6.39 -2.31 -0.70
C GLY A 148 -4.92 -2.22 -1.11
N ASN A 149 -4.35 -3.38 -1.48
CA ASN A 149 -3.00 -3.59 -1.99
C ASN A 149 -2.96 -3.95 -3.47
N HIS A 150 -3.94 -3.52 -4.28
CA HIS A 150 -4.01 -3.80 -5.73
C HIS A 150 -2.99 -2.94 -6.49
N ASN A 151 -1.71 -3.10 -6.18
CA ASN A 151 -0.60 -2.22 -6.61
C ASN A 151 0.44 -2.94 -7.49
N ASN A 152 0.14 -4.15 -7.96
CA ASN A 152 1.01 -4.97 -8.80
C ASN A 152 0.47 -5.10 -10.24
N GLU A 153 1.05 -6.00 -11.03
CA GLU A 153 0.77 -6.24 -12.44
C GLU A 153 -0.65 -6.75 -12.74
N ILE A 154 -1.37 -7.22 -11.72
CA ILE A 154 -2.79 -7.61 -11.80
C ILE A 154 -3.68 -6.51 -11.21
N GLY A 155 -3.33 -6.04 -10.01
CA GLY A 155 -4.16 -5.13 -9.24
C GLY A 155 -4.25 -3.72 -9.82
N LEU A 156 -3.19 -3.23 -10.45
CA LEU A 156 -3.21 -1.90 -11.06
C LEU A 156 -4.13 -1.86 -12.30
N PRO A 157 -4.05 -2.80 -13.27
CA PRO A 157 -5.05 -2.93 -14.34
C PRO A 157 -6.48 -3.08 -13.80
N TYR A 158 -6.66 -3.89 -12.76
CA TYR A 158 -7.97 -4.03 -12.12
C TYR A 158 -8.50 -2.71 -11.58
N THR A 159 -7.67 -1.93 -10.87
CA THR A 159 -8.06 -0.61 -10.37
C THR A 159 -8.50 0.31 -11.51
N ILE A 160 -7.74 0.35 -12.61
CA ILE A 160 -8.04 1.19 -13.77
C ILE A 160 -9.40 0.83 -14.38
N LEU A 161 -9.65 -0.46 -14.58
CA LEU A 161 -10.86 -0.95 -15.24
C LEU A 161 -12.11 -0.87 -14.35
N HIS A 162 -11.93 -0.66 -13.04
CA HIS A 162 -13.00 -0.43 -12.06
C HIS A 162 -13.19 1.03 -11.68
N MET A 163 -12.49 1.98 -12.31
CA MET A 163 -12.74 3.39 -12.02
C MET A 163 -14.12 3.80 -12.54
N PRO A 164 -14.90 4.59 -11.78
CA PRO A 164 -16.12 5.20 -12.29
C PRO A 164 -15.88 6.03 -13.55
N ASP A 165 -16.82 6.01 -14.48
CA ASP A 165 -16.71 6.72 -15.77
C ASP A 165 -16.50 8.23 -15.66
N ASP A 166 -16.96 8.83 -14.56
CA ASP A 166 -16.88 10.26 -14.28
C ASP A 166 -15.67 10.61 -13.42
N THR A 167 -14.69 9.70 -13.29
CA THR A 167 -13.44 9.95 -12.58
C THR A 167 -12.65 11.07 -13.27
N GLU A 168 -12.34 12.10 -12.51
CA GLU A 168 -11.57 13.28 -12.93
C GLU A 168 -10.09 13.18 -12.51
N LYS A 169 -9.76 12.37 -11.50
CA LYS A 169 -8.39 12.09 -11.05
C LYS A 169 -8.25 10.63 -10.58
N LEU A 170 -7.19 9.96 -11.01
CA LEU A 170 -6.91 8.57 -10.63
C LEU A 170 -5.59 8.47 -9.85
N VAL A 171 -5.64 7.97 -8.62
CA VAL A 171 -4.44 7.80 -7.76
C VAL A 171 -4.05 6.33 -7.68
N LEU A 172 -2.96 5.96 -8.36
CA LEU A 172 -2.48 4.58 -8.45
C LEU A 172 -1.28 4.35 -7.53
N GLU A 173 -1.40 3.36 -6.64
CA GLU A 173 -0.26 2.84 -5.89
C GLU A 173 0.50 1.80 -6.73
N MET A 174 1.84 1.87 -6.74
CA MET A 174 2.72 0.97 -7.47
C MET A 174 3.71 0.28 -6.51
N GLY A 175 3.56 -1.04 -6.39
CA GLY A 175 4.45 -1.95 -5.68
C GLY A 175 5.54 -2.52 -6.59
N MET A 176 6.52 -3.18 -5.97
CA MET A 176 7.51 -3.99 -6.68
C MET A 176 7.91 -5.15 -5.78
N ASP A 177 8.10 -6.31 -6.37
CA ASP A 177 8.78 -7.45 -5.76
C ASP A 177 10.10 -7.73 -6.51
N HIS A 178 10.16 -7.46 -7.81
CA HIS A 178 11.30 -7.70 -8.69
C HIS A 178 11.75 -6.44 -9.45
N PRO A 179 12.99 -6.43 -9.98
CA PRO A 179 13.43 -5.38 -10.89
C PRO A 179 12.54 -5.30 -12.14
N GLY A 180 12.13 -4.08 -12.53
CA GLY A 180 11.30 -3.84 -13.71
C GLY A 180 9.80 -3.73 -13.42
N ASP A 181 9.33 -4.12 -12.23
CA ASP A 181 7.89 -4.10 -11.92
C ASP A 181 7.31 -2.69 -12.00
N ILE A 182 7.95 -1.69 -11.37
CA ILE A 182 7.44 -0.32 -11.40
C ILE A 182 7.62 0.32 -12.78
N ASP A 183 8.68 -0.03 -13.51
CA ASP A 183 8.86 0.39 -14.92
C ASP A 183 7.64 -0.02 -15.74
N PHE A 184 7.26 -1.29 -15.66
CA PHE A 184 6.06 -1.82 -16.31
C PHE A 184 4.78 -1.09 -15.88
N LEU A 185 4.57 -0.92 -14.56
CA LEU A 185 3.38 -0.26 -14.04
C LEU A 185 3.30 1.21 -14.48
N SER A 186 4.44 1.91 -14.51
CA SER A 186 4.53 3.30 -14.95
C SER A 186 4.25 3.44 -16.44
N GLU A 187 4.84 2.59 -17.29
CA GLU A 187 4.59 2.59 -18.73
C GLU A 187 3.14 2.25 -19.10
N LEU A 188 2.49 1.39 -18.31
CA LEU A 188 1.08 1.08 -18.45
C LEU A 188 0.22 2.30 -18.09
N ALA A 189 0.51 2.93 -16.94
CA ALA A 189 -0.33 3.97 -16.36
C ALA A 189 -0.08 5.39 -16.92
N LYS A 190 1.12 5.64 -17.47
CA LYS A 190 1.59 6.94 -17.98
C LYS A 190 1.25 8.13 -17.05
N PRO A 191 1.78 8.17 -15.81
CA PRO A 191 1.42 9.20 -14.84
C PRO A 191 1.82 10.62 -15.25
N GLU A 192 0.99 11.62 -14.93
CA GLU A 192 1.33 13.06 -15.07
C GLU A 192 2.06 13.59 -13.83
N LEU A 193 1.87 12.95 -12.68
CA LEU A 193 2.57 13.26 -11.44
C LEU A 193 2.91 11.96 -10.71
N ALA A 194 4.13 11.85 -10.21
CA ALA A 194 4.59 10.69 -9.46
C ALA A 194 5.15 11.09 -8.09
N VAL A 195 4.89 10.27 -7.08
CA VAL A 195 5.40 10.45 -5.72
C VAL A 195 6.18 9.22 -5.28
N ILE A 196 7.44 9.40 -4.90
CA ILE A 196 8.23 8.38 -4.19
C ILE A 196 8.24 8.81 -2.71
N THR A 197 7.69 7.99 -1.81
CA THR A 197 7.57 8.38 -0.39
C THR A 197 8.87 8.19 0.40
N LEU A 198 9.55 7.05 0.25
CA LEU A 198 10.77 6.71 0.97
C LEU A 198 11.51 5.57 0.27
N ILE A 199 12.84 5.63 0.29
CA ILE A 199 13.70 4.49 -0.06
C ILE A 199 14.18 3.82 1.24
N GLY A 200 13.60 2.65 1.55
CA GLY A 200 13.94 1.84 2.72
C GLY A 200 14.29 0.40 2.36
N GLU A 201 14.75 -0.36 3.35
CA GLU A 201 15.28 -1.73 3.23
C GLU A 201 14.17 -2.81 3.12
N ALA A 202 13.27 -2.68 2.14
CA ALA A 202 12.20 -3.64 1.88
C ALA A 202 12.50 -4.50 0.64
N HIS A 203 12.05 -5.76 0.63
CA HIS A 203 12.26 -6.71 -0.49
C HIS A 203 13.74 -6.97 -0.82
N LEU A 204 14.61 -6.95 0.19
CA LEU A 204 16.06 -7.14 0.02
C LEU A 204 16.42 -8.52 -0.52
N GLU A 205 15.60 -9.55 -0.28
CA GLU A 205 15.82 -10.90 -0.83
C GLU A 205 15.83 -10.90 -2.35
N HIS A 206 14.86 -10.23 -2.98
CA HIS A 206 14.76 -10.16 -4.45
C HIS A 206 15.59 -9.02 -5.05
N MET A 207 15.71 -7.90 -4.34
CA MET A 207 16.41 -6.71 -4.85
C MET A 207 17.91 -6.74 -4.57
N GLY A 208 18.36 -7.48 -3.56
CA GLY A 208 19.77 -7.63 -3.16
C GLY A 208 20.38 -6.43 -2.42
N SER A 209 20.03 -5.20 -2.79
CA SER A 209 20.60 -3.98 -2.17
C SER A 209 19.62 -2.81 -2.13
N ARG A 210 19.88 -1.86 -1.22
CA ARG A 210 19.14 -0.59 -1.15
C ARG A 210 19.28 0.26 -2.42
N GLU A 211 20.41 0.15 -3.10
CA GLU A 211 20.66 0.81 -4.39
C GLU A 211 19.76 0.23 -5.49
N ASN A 212 19.63 -1.10 -5.55
CA ASN A 212 18.70 -1.74 -6.47
C ASN A 212 17.25 -1.40 -6.13
N ILE A 213 16.89 -1.28 -4.85
CA ILE A 213 15.57 -0.79 -4.42
C ILE A 213 15.34 0.64 -4.92
N ALA A 214 16.33 1.52 -4.80
CA ALA A 214 16.25 2.90 -5.31
C ALA A 214 16.06 2.91 -6.83
N LYS A 215 16.86 2.14 -7.57
CA LYS A 215 16.75 1.98 -9.03
C LYS A 215 15.36 1.48 -9.43
N GLY A 216 14.88 0.41 -8.81
CA GLY A 216 13.55 -0.16 -9.09
C GLY A 216 12.43 0.84 -8.83
N LYS A 217 12.51 1.65 -7.76
CA LYS A 217 11.50 2.69 -7.48
C LYS A 217 11.56 3.86 -8.45
N MET A 218 12.75 4.17 -8.96
CA MET A 218 12.92 5.18 -9.99
C MET A 218 12.38 4.73 -11.36
N GLY A 219 12.09 3.44 -11.54
CA GLY A 219 11.27 2.92 -12.63
C GLY A 219 9.91 3.63 -12.75
N ILE A 220 9.44 4.33 -11.70
CA ILE A 220 8.23 5.16 -11.77
C ILE A 220 8.34 6.26 -12.84
N THR A 221 9.57 6.63 -13.24
CA THR A 221 9.82 7.61 -14.28
C THR A 221 9.70 7.06 -15.71
N ALA A 222 9.59 5.74 -15.91
CA ALA A 222 9.56 5.12 -17.23
C ALA A 222 8.39 5.59 -18.10
N GLY A 223 7.19 5.75 -17.52
CA GLY A 223 6.01 6.33 -18.17
C GLY A 223 5.64 7.73 -17.69
N LEU A 224 6.41 8.33 -16.77
CA LEU A 224 6.13 9.66 -16.24
C LEU A 224 6.39 10.73 -17.30
N HIS A 225 5.43 11.61 -17.51
CA HIS A 225 5.55 12.71 -18.46
C HIS A 225 5.37 14.11 -17.84
N GLY A 226 5.22 14.18 -16.51
CA GLY A 226 5.14 15.43 -15.76
C GLY A 226 6.07 15.46 -14.56
N GLU A 227 5.57 15.82 -13.38
CA GLU A 227 6.40 16.13 -12.21
C GLU A 227 6.66 14.91 -11.31
N LEU A 228 7.90 14.78 -10.84
CA LEU A 228 8.31 13.79 -9.84
C LEU A 228 8.48 14.48 -8.47
N ILE A 229 7.83 13.97 -7.44
CA ILE A 229 8.06 14.35 -6.04
C ILE A 229 8.83 13.21 -5.38
N ALA A 230 10.05 13.46 -4.91
CA ALA A 230 10.94 12.41 -4.44
C ALA A 230 11.75 12.80 -3.20
N PRO A 231 12.13 11.83 -2.33
CA PRO A 231 12.75 12.14 -1.04
C PRO A 231 14.18 12.59 -1.27
N ALA A 232 14.64 13.58 -0.49
CA ALA A 232 15.99 14.18 -0.52
C ALA A 232 17.17 13.20 -0.35
N ASP A 233 16.89 11.91 -0.15
CA ASP A 233 17.88 10.85 -0.11
C ASP A 233 18.77 10.86 -1.37
N PRO A 234 20.09 11.02 -1.23
CA PRO A 234 21.00 11.06 -2.37
C PRO A 234 21.05 9.75 -3.17
N ILE A 235 20.59 8.62 -2.61
CA ILE A 235 20.66 7.31 -3.29
C ILE A 235 19.90 7.28 -4.61
N ILE A 236 18.88 8.12 -4.79
CA ILE A 236 18.13 8.16 -6.04
C ILE A 236 18.79 9.02 -7.12
N ASN A 237 19.75 9.87 -6.74
CA ASN A 237 20.31 10.88 -7.66
C ASN A 237 20.93 10.25 -8.90
N ALA A 238 21.55 9.07 -8.76
CA ALA A 238 22.15 8.33 -9.87
C ALA A 238 21.12 7.79 -10.89
N PHE A 239 19.83 7.83 -10.55
CA PHE A 239 18.75 7.24 -11.34
C PHE A 239 17.70 8.28 -11.79
N ILE A 240 17.93 9.58 -11.52
CA ILE A 240 17.05 10.66 -11.99
C ILE A 240 17.33 10.91 -13.48
N PRO A 241 16.31 10.88 -14.36
CA PRO A 241 16.49 11.26 -15.76
C PRO A 241 16.87 12.74 -15.92
N ASP A 242 17.78 13.08 -16.83
CA ASP A 242 18.37 14.43 -16.99
C ASP A 242 17.36 15.58 -17.09
N ASN A 243 16.19 15.34 -17.71
CA ASN A 243 15.17 16.36 -17.94
C ASN A 243 13.91 16.19 -17.06
N GLN A 244 13.98 15.34 -16.03
CA GLN A 244 12.85 15.10 -15.16
C GLN A 244 12.59 16.34 -14.27
N LYS A 245 11.41 16.95 -14.40
CA LYS A 245 10.97 17.98 -13.44
C LYS A 245 10.81 17.30 -12.08
N ILE A 246 11.58 17.74 -11.09
CA ILE A 246 11.63 17.11 -9.77
C ILE A 246 11.45 18.13 -8.65
N ILE A 247 10.71 17.72 -7.64
CA ILE A 247 10.52 18.41 -6.36
C ILE A 247 11.05 17.49 -5.26
N ARG A 248 12.00 17.99 -4.48
CA ARG A 248 12.67 17.26 -3.40
C ARG A 248 11.99 17.52 -2.06
N PHE A 249 11.96 16.53 -1.19
CA PHE A 249 11.39 16.72 0.15
C PHE A 249 12.17 16.04 1.27
N GLY A 250 12.05 16.60 2.48
CA GLY A 250 12.47 15.94 3.71
C GLY A 250 13.23 16.86 4.64
N LEU A 251 14.52 17.08 4.34
CA LEU A 251 15.40 17.87 5.21
C LEU A 251 15.11 19.37 5.09
N PRO A 252 15.33 20.16 6.15
CA PRO A 252 15.28 21.62 6.06
C PRO A 252 16.19 22.13 4.93
N GLY A 253 15.64 22.94 4.02
CA GLY A 253 16.34 23.49 2.85
C GLY A 253 16.01 22.81 1.53
N GLU A 254 15.31 21.67 1.54
CA GLU A 254 14.71 21.06 0.33
C GLU A 254 13.48 21.84 -0.14
N ASP A 255 12.93 21.51 -1.31
CA ASP A 255 11.75 22.22 -1.84
C ASP A 255 10.54 22.11 -0.90
N LEU A 256 10.33 20.92 -0.31
CA LEU A 256 9.25 20.65 0.65
C LEU A 256 9.81 20.07 1.96
N PHE A 257 9.54 20.74 3.08
CA PHE A 257 9.91 20.22 4.38
C PHE A 257 8.97 20.67 5.50
N ILE A 258 8.98 19.90 6.58
CA ILE A 258 8.24 20.19 7.81
C ILE A 258 9.09 21.13 8.66
N THR A 259 8.52 22.29 9.02
CA THR A 259 9.19 23.32 9.83
C THR A 259 8.97 23.08 11.33
N LYS A 260 7.83 22.48 11.69
CA LYS A 260 7.47 22.17 13.08
C LYS A 260 6.55 20.96 13.13
N LEU A 261 6.72 20.12 14.16
CA LEU A 261 5.92 18.92 14.38
C LEU A 261 5.59 18.78 15.87
N VAL A 262 4.32 18.55 16.18
CA VAL A 262 3.84 18.21 17.51
C VAL A 262 3.03 16.91 17.41
N GLU A 263 3.52 15.87 18.08
CA GLU A 263 2.89 14.55 18.09
C GLU A 263 2.09 14.32 19.37
N HIS A 264 0.89 13.78 19.22
CA HIS A 264 0.06 13.25 20.28
C HIS A 264 -0.31 11.80 19.95
N LYS A 265 -0.92 11.09 20.90
CA LYS A 265 -1.27 9.67 20.76
C LYS A 265 -2.15 9.37 19.52
N GLU A 266 -3.17 10.20 19.28
CA GLU A 266 -4.20 9.95 18.25
C GLU A 266 -4.17 10.96 17.10
N LYS A 267 -3.27 11.95 17.17
CA LYS A 267 -3.18 13.00 16.16
C LYS A 267 -1.78 13.59 16.14
N LEU A 268 -1.40 14.18 15.03
CA LEU A 268 -0.24 15.06 14.96
C LEU A 268 -0.63 16.37 14.29
N THR A 269 0.10 17.43 14.64
CA THR A 269 -0.02 18.75 14.00
C THR A 269 1.35 19.18 13.51
N PHE A 270 1.42 19.67 12.28
CA PHE A 270 2.67 20.09 11.66
C PHE A 270 2.50 21.37 10.84
N GLU A 271 3.60 22.07 10.64
CA GLU A 271 3.74 23.24 9.76
C GLU A 271 4.72 22.88 8.64
N THR A 272 4.55 23.47 7.45
CA THR A 272 5.43 23.26 6.30
C THR A 272 6.07 24.58 5.88
N ASN A 273 7.04 24.54 4.97
CA ASN A 273 7.67 25.74 4.42
C ASN A 273 6.87 26.43 3.30
N PHE A 274 5.75 25.83 2.87
CA PHE A 274 4.99 26.28 1.70
C PHE A 274 3.49 26.53 1.99
N LEU A 275 3.05 26.32 3.23
CA LEU A 275 1.70 26.63 3.68
C LEU A 275 1.76 27.69 4.77
N ASP A 276 0.79 28.59 4.79
CA ASP A 276 0.68 29.61 5.83
C ASP A 276 0.13 29.03 7.14
N GLU A 277 -0.71 28.00 7.04
CA GLU A 277 -1.37 27.41 8.21
C GLU A 277 -0.90 25.98 8.53
N SER A 278 -0.93 25.64 9.83
CA SER A 278 -0.66 24.27 10.28
C SER A 278 -1.74 23.28 9.85
N ILE A 279 -1.31 22.03 9.61
CA ILE A 279 -2.16 20.88 9.29
C ILE A 279 -2.23 19.95 10.51
N THR A 280 -3.44 19.46 10.82
CA THR A 280 -3.66 18.38 11.80
C THR A 280 -4.21 17.16 11.10
N ILE A 281 -3.65 15.98 11.38
CA ILE A 281 -4.16 14.68 10.91
C ILE A 281 -4.50 13.76 12.09
N PRO A 282 -5.52 12.89 11.96
CA PRO A 282 -6.00 12.00 13.02
C PRO A 282 -5.17 10.71 13.15
N VAL A 283 -3.86 10.80 12.89
CA VAL A 283 -2.92 9.67 13.02
C VAL A 283 -1.58 10.15 13.60
N PRO A 284 -0.92 9.36 14.46
CA PRO A 284 0.41 9.68 15.00
C PRO A 284 1.53 9.34 14.01
N GLY A 285 2.77 9.73 14.33
CA GLY A 285 3.99 9.35 13.63
C GLY A 285 4.50 10.40 12.65
N LYS A 286 5.72 10.88 12.85
CA LYS A 286 6.43 11.82 11.96
C LYS A 286 6.36 11.46 10.47
N TYR A 287 6.46 10.18 10.13
CA TYR A 287 6.35 9.74 8.72
C TYR A 287 4.96 10.03 8.11
N ASN A 288 3.89 10.02 8.92
CA ASN A 288 2.56 10.40 8.46
C ASN A 288 2.43 11.92 8.25
N ALA A 289 3.20 12.73 9.00
CA ALA A 289 3.30 14.16 8.70
C ALA A 289 3.94 14.38 7.33
N THR A 290 5.00 13.62 6.99
CA THR A 290 5.58 13.65 5.63
C THR A 290 4.58 13.22 4.57
N ASN A 291 3.88 12.09 4.77
CA ASN A 291 2.85 11.63 3.83
C ASN A 291 1.75 12.68 3.60
N ALA A 292 1.33 13.36 4.67
CA ALA A 292 0.33 14.43 4.61
C ALA A 292 0.86 15.71 3.95
N MET A 293 2.14 16.05 4.16
CA MET A 293 2.81 17.15 3.45
C MET A 293 2.85 16.89 1.94
N LEU A 294 3.17 15.67 1.51
CA LEU A 294 3.16 15.28 0.10
C LEU A 294 1.74 15.40 -0.48
N ALA A 295 0.73 14.91 0.24
CA ALA A 295 -0.66 15.05 -0.18
C ALA A 295 -1.13 16.51 -0.25
N ALA A 296 -0.68 17.37 0.67
CA ALA A 296 -0.97 18.79 0.66
C ALA A 296 -0.36 19.48 -0.57
N TYR A 297 0.91 19.20 -0.88
CA TYR A 297 1.56 19.75 -2.08
C TYR A 297 0.85 19.29 -3.36
N VAL A 298 0.48 18.02 -3.46
CA VAL A 298 -0.31 17.51 -4.60
C VAL A 298 -1.65 18.25 -4.70
N GLY A 299 -2.31 18.53 -3.57
CA GLY A 299 -3.52 19.36 -3.53
C GLY A 299 -3.31 20.75 -4.12
N LEU A 300 -2.26 21.45 -3.70
CA LEU A 300 -1.90 22.77 -4.25
C LEU A 300 -1.58 22.70 -5.74
N HIS A 301 -0.85 21.67 -6.18
CA HIS A 301 -0.51 21.45 -7.58
C HIS A 301 -1.78 21.38 -8.47
N TYR A 302 -2.86 20.78 -7.98
CA TYR A 302 -4.16 20.73 -8.67
C TYR A 302 -5.12 21.88 -8.31
N GLY A 303 -4.59 22.94 -7.67
CA GLY A 303 -5.30 24.18 -7.38
C GLY A 303 -6.38 24.05 -6.32
N LEU A 304 -6.18 23.21 -5.31
CA LEU A 304 -6.98 23.26 -4.08
C LEU A 304 -6.45 24.36 -3.16
N SER A 305 -7.34 25.01 -2.42
CA SER A 305 -6.97 25.95 -1.38
C SER A 305 -6.43 25.25 -0.13
N GLU A 306 -5.62 25.95 0.67
CA GLU A 306 -5.14 25.43 1.95
C GLU A 306 -6.29 24.99 2.87
N ALA A 307 -7.40 25.74 2.87
CA ALA A 307 -8.59 25.41 3.64
C ALA A 307 -9.22 24.07 3.23
N GLU A 308 -9.29 23.77 1.93
CA GLU A 308 -9.78 22.49 1.42
C GLU A 308 -8.85 21.33 1.82
N ILE A 309 -7.54 21.52 1.65
CA ILE A 309 -6.50 20.55 2.01
C ILE A 309 -6.58 20.22 3.51
N LYS A 310 -6.60 21.24 4.37
CA LYS A 310 -6.72 21.07 5.83
C LYS A 310 -7.99 20.34 6.21
N LYS A 311 -9.13 20.70 5.60
CA LYS A 311 -10.42 20.05 5.85
C LYS A 311 -10.41 18.58 5.43
N ALA A 312 -9.70 18.24 4.35
CA ALA A 312 -9.52 16.85 3.91
C ALA A 312 -8.68 16.04 4.89
N LEU A 313 -7.48 16.51 5.18
CA LEU A 313 -6.49 15.80 5.99
C LEU A 313 -6.94 15.64 7.45
N LYS A 314 -7.71 16.59 7.99
CA LYS A 314 -8.29 16.49 9.34
C LYS A 314 -9.27 15.33 9.51
N LYS A 315 -9.87 14.84 8.43
CA LYS A 315 -10.86 13.75 8.42
C LYS A 315 -10.43 12.58 7.54
N VAL A 316 -9.13 12.44 7.27
CA VAL A 316 -8.65 11.37 6.40
C VAL A 316 -8.92 10.01 7.04
N GLU A 317 -9.55 9.13 6.27
CA GLU A 317 -9.71 7.72 6.61
C GLU A 317 -8.65 6.94 5.84
N LEU A 318 -7.82 6.19 6.57
CA LEU A 318 -6.78 5.35 6.00
C LEU A 318 -7.31 3.94 5.75
N THR A 319 -6.73 3.25 4.77
CA THR A 319 -7.00 1.84 4.49
C THR A 319 -6.77 1.03 5.77
N ARG A 320 -7.72 0.13 6.09
CA ARG A 320 -7.74 -0.70 7.31
C ARG A 320 -6.48 -1.57 7.44
N ASN A 321 -6.22 -2.07 8.65
CA ASN A 321 -5.06 -2.92 8.99
C ASN A 321 -3.71 -2.23 8.71
N ARG A 322 -3.68 -0.90 8.89
CA ARG A 322 -2.46 -0.10 9.03
C ARG A 322 -2.29 0.27 10.50
N THR A 323 -1.19 0.97 10.84
CA THR A 323 -0.87 1.39 12.21
C THR A 323 -2.10 1.98 12.92
N GLU A 324 -2.68 1.22 13.84
CA GLU A 324 -3.92 1.61 14.54
C GLU A 324 -3.84 1.33 16.04
N TRP A 325 -4.44 2.21 16.83
CA TRP A 325 -4.65 1.98 18.26
C TRP A 325 -5.94 1.20 18.49
N LYS A 326 -5.83 0.09 19.21
CA LYS A 326 -6.94 -0.73 19.70
C LYS A 326 -6.92 -0.77 21.22
N LYS A 327 -8.00 -1.30 21.79
CA LYS A 327 -8.10 -1.60 23.20
C LYS A 327 -8.12 -3.10 23.42
N ALA A 328 -7.25 -3.58 24.30
CA ALA A 328 -7.35 -4.93 24.85
C ALA A 328 -8.61 -5.04 25.73
N LYS A 329 -9.05 -6.27 25.99
CA LYS A 329 -10.19 -6.55 26.89
C LYS A 329 -9.97 -6.03 28.30
N ASN A 330 -8.72 -5.96 28.75
CA ASN A 330 -8.36 -5.43 30.07
C ASN A 330 -8.21 -3.89 30.11
N GLY A 331 -8.38 -3.20 28.97
CA GLY A 331 -8.29 -1.73 28.86
C GLY A 331 -6.96 -1.17 28.34
N ALA A 332 -5.93 -2.01 28.22
CA ALA A 332 -4.61 -1.62 27.71
C ALA A 332 -4.69 -1.09 26.26
N ASP A 333 -3.76 -0.21 25.89
CA ASP A 333 -3.67 0.35 24.55
C ASP A 333 -2.78 -0.52 23.66
N LEU A 334 -3.30 -1.01 22.54
CA LEU A 334 -2.56 -1.85 21.59
C LEU A 334 -2.30 -1.06 20.30
N LEU A 335 -1.05 -0.74 20.00
CA LEU A 335 -0.63 -0.17 18.72
C LEU A 335 -0.27 -1.31 17.76
N SER A 336 -1.16 -1.62 16.82
CA SER A 336 -0.98 -2.72 15.88
C SER A 336 -0.42 -2.23 14.54
N ASP A 337 0.77 -2.69 14.15
CA ASP A 337 1.39 -2.43 12.85
C ASP A 337 1.96 -3.74 12.26
N VAL A 338 1.07 -4.71 12.03
CA VAL A 338 1.42 -6.11 11.76
C VAL A 338 1.26 -6.53 10.29
N TYR A 339 1.10 -5.58 9.36
CA TYR A 339 0.88 -5.90 7.94
C TYR A 339 2.18 -6.13 7.16
N ASN A 340 3.18 -5.26 7.32
CA ASN A 340 4.47 -5.45 6.67
C ASN A 340 5.59 -4.97 7.60
N ALA A 341 6.66 -5.73 7.70
CA ALA A 341 7.84 -5.38 8.48
C ALA A 341 9.10 -5.46 7.64
N ASN A 342 9.83 -4.36 7.65
CA ASN A 342 11.18 -4.22 7.15
C ASN A 342 11.97 -3.37 8.17
N PRO A 343 13.31 -3.38 8.12
CA PRO A 343 14.12 -2.70 9.12
C PRO A 343 13.78 -1.20 9.21
N THR A 344 13.61 -0.52 8.09
CA THR A 344 13.22 0.90 8.08
C THR A 344 11.87 1.14 8.75
N ALA A 345 10.85 0.34 8.45
CA ALA A 345 9.52 0.47 9.05
C ALA A 345 9.56 0.18 10.56
N MET A 346 10.30 -0.84 10.98
CA MET A 346 10.44 -1.21 12.39
C MET A 346 11.11 -0.08 13.20
N ARG A 347 12.14 0.56 12.66
CA ARG A 347 12.78 1.72 13.29
C ARG A 347 11.82 2.92 13.42
N LEU A 348 11.08 3.24 12.35
CA LEU A 348 10.14 4.37 12.35
C LEU A 348 9.00 4.18 13.36
N ILE A 349 8.45 2.96 13.47
CA ILE A 349 7.37 2.70 14.43
C ILE A 349 7.89 2.66 15.87
N LEU A 350 9.11 2.18 16.11
CA LEU A 350 9.76 2.26 17.42
C LEU A 350 10.02 3.71 17.82
N GLU A 351 10.52 4.55 16.92
CA GLU A 351 10.69 5.99 17.16
C GLU A 351 9.36 6.65 17.56
N THR A 352 8.30 6.39 16.78
CA THR A 352 6.95 6.91 17.04
C THR A 352 6.43 6.43 18.39
N PHE A 353 6.48 5.12 18.65
CA PHE A 353 6.00 4.54 19.89
C PHE A 353 6.76 5.09 21.10
N GLN A 354 8.07 5.30 21.00
CA GLN A 354 8.90 5.88 22.05
C GLN A 354 8.61 7.35 22.32
N ALA A 355 8.22 8.13 21.30
CA ALA A 355 7.89 9.55 21.43
C ALA A 355 6.55 9.81 22.13
N ILE A 356 5.58 8.89 22.03
CA ILE A 356 4.26 9.02 22.65
C ILE A 356 4.39 8.96 24.19
N PRO A 357 3.83 9.87 24.99
CA PRO A 357 3.93 9.75 26.45
C PRO A 357 3.31 8.45 26.99
N LYS A 358 3.93 7.87 28.03
CA LYS A 358 3.33 6.74 28.75
C LYS A 358 1.98 7.17 29.33
N ASN A 359 1.03 6.24 29.41
CA ASN A 359 -0.15 6.43 30.23
C ASN A 359 0.27 6.62 31.71
N GLU A 360 -0.55 7.32 32.49
CA GLU A 360 -0.31 7.48 33.92
C GLU A 360 -0.23 6.09 34.59
N ASN A 361 0.86 5.85 35.33
CA ASN A 361 1.18 4.55 35.94
C ASN A 361 1.21 3.36 34.98
N GLY A 362 1.39 3.60 33.67
CA GLY A 362 1.47 2.56 32.64
C GLY A 362 2.90 2.25 32.21
N ARG A 363 3.11 1.05 31.67
CA ARG A 363 4.35 0.65 31.00
C ARG A 363 4.22 0.75 29.49
N LYS A 364 5.35 0.78 28.81
CA LYS A 364 5.46 0.55 27.37
C LYS A 364 6.11 -0.79 27.08
N ILE A 365 5.42 -1.59 26.32
CA ILE A 365 5.83 -2.93 25.91
C ILE A 365 5.97 -2.94 24.39
N ALA A 366 7.06 -3.49 23.85
CA ALA A 366 7.21 -3.72 22.42
C ALA A 366 7.20 -5.22 22.14
N VAL A 367 6.37 -5.66 21.19
CA VAL A 367 6.29 -7.03 20.70
C VAL A 367 6.77 -7.01 19.25
N LEU A 368 7.98 -7.51 19.02
CA LEU A 368 8.67 -7.47 17.73
C LEU A 368 8.83 -8.90 17.20
N ALA A 369 8.33 -9.17 16.01
CA ALA A 369 8.49 -10.45 15.33
C ALA A 369 9.35 -10.33 14.07
N ASP A 370 9.80 -11.49 13.55
CA ASP A 370 10.65 -11.57 12.36
C ASP A 370 10.17 -10.67 11.20
N MET A 371 11.15 -10.03 10.58
CA MET A 371 11.06 -9.32 9.32
C MET A 371 11.48 -10.30 8.21
N LEU A 372 10.56 -10.65 7.32
CA LEU A 372 10.83 -11.57 6.21
C LEU A 372 11.39 -10.84 4.99
N GLU A 373 11.78 -11.61 3.96
CA GLU A 373 12.28 -11.10 2.67
C GLU A 373 13.55 -10.24 2.77
N LEU A 374 14.40 -10.53 3.76
CA LEU A 374 15.67 -9.83 3.99
C LEU A 374 16.89 -10.55 3.41
N GLY A 375 16.72 -11.76 2.89
CA GLY A 375 17.79 -12.56 2.31
C GLY A 375 18.96 -12.81 3.28
N PRO A 376 20.21 -12.91 2.78
CA PRO A 376 21.39 -13.21 3.60
C PRO A 376 21.69 -12.19 4.72
N SER A 377 21.17 -10.96 4.61
CA SER A 377 21.36 -9.91 5.60
C SER A 377 20.38 -9.98 6.78
N ALA A 378 19.42 -10.92 6.76
CA ALA A 378 18.37 -11.02 7.76
C ALA A 378 18.91 -11.00 9.20
N ALA A 379 19.86 -11.86 9.54
CA ALA A 379 20.42 -11.97 10.89
C ALA A 379 21.00 -10.63 11.39
N GLN A 380 21.81 -9.98 10.57
CA GLN A 380 22.45 -8.70 10.91
C GLN A 380 21.41 -7.57 11.02
N LEU A 381 20.42 -7.53 10.11
CA LEU A 381 19.38 -6.51 10.13
C LEU A 381 18.46 -6.62 11.35
N HIS A 382 18.15 -7.83 11.82
CA HIS A 382 17.42 -8.04 13.07
C HIS A 382 18.25 -7.59 14.27
N LYS A 383 19.54 -7.95 14.31
CA LYS A 383 20.47 -7.51 15.34
C LYS A 383 20.53 -5.98 15.46
N ASP A 384 20.54 -5.29 14.32
CA ASP A 384 20.64 -3.83 14.28
C ASP A 384 19.40 -3.08 14.79
N ILE A 385 18.25 -3.76 14.94
CA ILE A 385 17.05 -3.16 15.55
C ILE A 385 17.28 -2.78 17.01
N LEU A 386 18.18 -3.47 17.73
CA LEU A 386 18.52 -3.14 19.11
C LEU A 386 18.94 -1.67 19.27
N LYS A 387 19.63 -1.10 18.28
CA LYS A 387 20.06 0.31 18.27
C LYS A 387 18.91 1.32 18.29
N SER A 388 17.69 0.87 17.97
CA SER A 388 16.49 1.70 17.90
C SER A 388 15.58 1.55 19.14
N ILE A 389 15.99 0.73 20.10
CA ILE A 389 15.27 0.49 21.36
C ILE A 389 15.96 1.29 22.47
N ASP A 390 15.23 2.24 23.04
CA ASP A 390 15.63 2.99 24.23
C ASP A 390 14.94 2.39 25.46
N PHE A 391 15.68 1.60 26.23
CA PHE A 391 15.18 0.93 27.45
C PHE A 391 14.80 1.90 28.58
N ASN A 392 15.12 3.20 28.47
CA ASN A 392 14.56 4.20 29.41
C ASN A 392 13.09 4.53 29.07
N LYS A 393 12.67 4.29 27.83
CA LYS A 393 11.33 4.59 27.32
C LYS A 393 10.47 3.34 27.15
N ILE A 394 11.08 2.21 26.81
CA ILE A 394 10.42 0.90 26.66
C ILE A 394 10.76 0.04 27.86
N ASP A 395 9.76 -0.34 28.65
CA ASP A 395 9.94 -1.09 29.89
C ASP A 395 10.14 -2.59 29.66
N LYS A 396 9.58 -3.13 28.56
CA LYS A 396 9.70 -4.54 28.18
C LYS A 396 9.70 -4.75 26.67
N VAL A 397 10.44 -5.76 26.22
CA VAL A 397 10.48 -6.18 24.82
C VAL A 397 10.25 -7.69 24.72
N TYR A 398 9.24 -8.09 23.97
CA TYR A 398 8.95 -9.46 23.59
C TYR A 398 9.40 -9.67 22.14
N LEU A 399 10.27 -10.64 21.92
CA LEU A 399 10.84 -10.97 20.62
C LEU A 399 10.30 -12.31 20.15
N TYR A 400 9.89 -12.40 18.88
CA TYR A 400 9.25 -13.59 18.31
C TYR A 400 9.79 -13.99 16.95
N GLY A 401 10.21 -15.25 16.83
CA GLY A 401 10.64 -15.85 15.56
C GLY A 401 12.14 -16.13 15.49
N GLU A 402 12.52 -16.97 14.55
CA GLU A 402 13.87 -17.52 14.42
C GLU A 402 14.93 -16.42 14.22
N MET A 403 14.62 -15.38 13.46
CA MET A 403 15.58 -14.31 13.17
C MET A 403 15.74 -13.32 14.33
N MET A 404 14.68 -13.10 15.12
CA MET A 404 14.71 -12.27 16.32
C MET A 404 15.67 -12.78 17.41
N LYS A 405 16.03 -14.07 17.37
CA LYS A 405 17.12 -14.63 18.19
C LYS A 405 18.41 -13.83 18.11
N ASN A 406 18.77 -13.35 16.92
CA ASN A 406 20.00 -12.58 16.69
C ASN A 406 20.03 -11.26 17.46
N LEU A 407 18.86 -10.66 17.71
CA LEU A 407 18.70 -9.49 18.57
C LEU A 407 18.75 -9.91 20.05
N ALA A 408 18.01 -10.96 20.41
CA ALA A 408 17.93 -11.46 21.78
C ALA A 408 19.31 -11.81 22.36
N GLU A 409 20.17 -12.49 21.58
CA GLU A 409 21.50 -12.95 22.02
C GLU A 409 22.47 -11.82 22.32
N ILE A 410 22.31 -10.66 21.67
CA ILE A 410 23.21 -9.51 21.87
C ILE A 410 22.66 -8.52 22.90
N SER A 411 21.40 -8.67 23.29
CA SER A 411 20.79 -7.84 24.33
C SER A 411 21.22 -8.33 25.71
N THR A 412 21.77 -7.43 26.52
CA THR A 412 22.10 -7.70 27.92
C THR A 412 21.02 -7.25 28.89
N ASP A 413 19.95 -6.62 28.38
CA ASP A 413 18.87 -6.09 29.19
C ASP A 413 17.88 -7.19 29.62
N LYS A 414 17.56 -7.24 30.91
CA LYS A 414 16.60 -8.19 31.50
C LYS A 414 15.15 -7.92 31.09
N ALA A 415 14.88 -6.78 30.48
CA ALA A 415 13.59 -6.41 29.91
C ALA A 415 13.25 -7.16 28.62
N VAL A 416 14.22 -7.88 28.03
CA VAL A 416 14.04 -8.64 26.78
C VAL A 416 13.67 -10.08 27.06
N SER A 417 12.57 -10.55 26.46
CA SER A 417 12.14 -11.95 26.46
C SER A 417 12.02 -12.46 25.02
N TYR A 418 12.42 -13.70 24.77
CA TYR A 418 12.47 -14.31 23.44
C TYR A 418 11.62 -15.57 23.35
N PHE A 419 10.89 -15.71 22.25
CA PHE A 419 9.96 -16.80 22.00
C PHE A 419 10.10 -17.31 20.55
N THR A 420 10.01 -18.62 20.38
CA THR A 420 9.83 -19.27 19.06
C THR A 420 8.40 -19.77 18.85
N ASP A 421 7.59 -19.77 19.90
CA ASP A 421 6.21 -20.24 19.90
C ASP A 421 5.25 -19.06 20.16
N LEU A 422 4.27 -18.89 19.26
CA LEU A 422 3.33 -17.78 19.30
C LEU A 422 2.34 -17.90 20.46
N ASP A 423 1.94 -19.11 20.82
CA ASP A 423 1.00 -19.35 21.92
C ASP A 423 1.70 -19.09 23.26
N LEU A 424 2.96 -19.52 23.44
CA LEU A 424 3.75 -19.19 24.64
C LEU A 424 4.00 -17.68 24.78
N LEU A 425 4.29 -16.99 23.68
CA LEU A 425 4.37 -15.53 23.68
C LEU A 425 3.04 -14.92 24.12
N THR A 426 1.93 -15.40 23.56
CA THR A 426 0.58 -14.87 23.84
C THR A 426 0.22 -15.06 25.30
N GLU A 427 0.46 -16.24 25.86
CA GLU A 427 0.22 -16.55 27.27
C GLU A 427 1.07 -15.68 28.19
N SER A 428 2.38 -15.56 27.90
CA SER A 428 3.31 -14.75 28.69
C SER A 428 2.92 -13.27 28.67
N LEU A 429 2.59 -12.73 27.49
CA LEU A 429 2.16 -11.33 27.35
C LEU A 429 0.82 -11.10 28.05
N SER A 430 -0.16 -12.00 27.88
CA SER A 430 -1.49 -11.88 28.50
C SER A 430 -1.41 -11.89 30.03
N ALA A 431 -0.53 -12.72 30.59
CA ALA A 431 -0.32 -12.81 32.04
C ALA A 431 0.39 -11.57 32.62
N ASP A 432 1.25 -10.92 31.84
CA ASP A 432 1.97 -9.71 32.27
C ASP A 432 1.18 -8.42 32.02
N LEU A 433 0.28 -8.38 31.04
CA LEU A 433 -0.38 -7.15 30.57
C LEU A 433 -1.27 -6.49 31.64
N LYS A 434 -1.04 -5.20 31.89
CA LYS A 434 -1.83 -4.39 32.82
C LYS A 434 -2.77 -3.43 32.08
N PRO A 435 -3.92 -3.04 32.67
CA PRO A 435 -4.90 -2.13 32.06
C PRO A 435 -4.37 -0.78 31.57
N THR A 436 -3.29 -0.27 32.18
CA THR A 436 -2.69 1.03 31.84
C THR A 436 -1.54 0.93 30.85
N ASP A 437 -1.14 -0.28 30.43
CA ASP A 437 -0.01 -0.46 29.53
C ASP A 437 -0.32 0.01 28.10
N GLN A 438 0.74 0.36 27.38
CA GLN A 438 0.77 0.57 25.95
C GLN A 438 1.63 -0.52 25.32
N VAL A 439 1.13 -1.21 24.29
CA VAL A 439 1.82 -2.33 23.64
C VAL A 439 1.93 -2.09 22.14
N LEU A 440 3.15 -2.05 21.62
CA LEU A 440 3.40 -2.03 20.17
C LEU A 440 3.51 -3.47 19.64
N PHE A 441 2.85 -3.78 18.52
CA PHE A 441 3.04 -5.01 17.76
C PHE A 441 3.60 -4.71 16.39
N LYS A 442 4.76 -5.28 16.05
CA LYS A 442 5.40 -5.11 14.74
C LYS A 442 6.03 -6.41 14.27
N GLY A 443 5.71 -6.83 13.05
CA GLY A 443 6.25 -8.03 12.41
C GLY A 443 5.66 -8.24 11.02
N SER A 444 6.24 -9.13 10.22
CA SER A 444 5.66 -9.50 8.92
C SER A 444 4.30 -10.18 9.12
N ASN A 445 3.36 -10.01 8.18
CA ASN A 445 1.98 -10.52 8.31
C ASN A 445 1.91 -12.03 8.59
N SER A 446 2.78 -12.82 7.97
CA SER A 446 2.89 -14.27 8.15
C SER A 446 3.32 -14.69 9.56
N MET A 447 3.85 -13.77 10.38
CA MET A 447 4.12 -14.00 11.81
C MET A 447 2.83 -14.01 12.65
N LYS A 448 1.66 -13.70 12.06
CA LYS A 448 0.32 -13.83 12.66
C LYS A 448 0.13 -13.07 13.98
N LEU A 449 0.90 -12.01 14.21
CA LEU A 449 0.73 -11.14 15.39
C LEU A 449 -0.65 -10.49 15.45
N SER A 450 -1.36 -10.35 14.31
CA SER A 450 -2.76 -9.91 14.27
C SER A 450 -3.67 -10.78 15.15
N GLY A 451 -3.47 -12.10 15.15
CA GLY A 451 -4.22 -13.02 15.99
C GLY A 451 -3.94 -12.84 17.49
N VAL A 452 -2.73 -12.40 17.86
CA VAL A 452 -2.41 -12.05 19.26
C VAL A 452 -3.17 -10.81 19.68
N VAL A 453 -3.17 -9.77 18.82
CA VAL A 453 -3.89 -8.52 19.06
C VAL A 453 -5.40 -8.76 19.25
N GLU A 454 -5.99 -9.71 18.51
CA GLU A 454 -7.41 -10.07 18.65
C GLU A 454 -7.72 -10.89 19.92
N LYS A 455 -6.74 -11.65 20.42
CA LYS A 455 -6.91 -12.48 21.63
C LYS A 455 -6.88 -11.63 22.92
N LEU A 456 -6.03 -10.59 22.97
CA LEU A 456 -5.88 -9.65 24.08
C LEU A 456 -7.10 -8.75 24.25
#